data_AF-T0M132-F1
#
_entry.id   AF-T0M132-F1
#
_cell.length_a   1.000
_cell.length_b   1.000
_cell.length_c   1.000
_cell.angle_alpha   90.00
_cell.angle_beta   90.00
_cell.angle_gamma   90.00
#
_symmetry.space_group_name_H-M   'P 1'
#
loop_
_entity.id
_entity.type
_entity.pdbx_description
1 polymer ?
#
loop_
_entity_poly.entity_id
_entity_poly.type
_entity_poly.pdbx_seq_one_letter_code
_entity_poly.pdbx_strand_id
1 'polypeptide(L)'
;MSKAGDTRRLTVFIRVTRMPLRVDIEFPDSDLAKCYRQSIEGSKKVLQGESFTVRMELPSSVVDLEMSQSLGGIIMHFDKDYDAKMWVDDVCRPVNGKPKQVYFKQYWSDAEFAKLRSTLDKKRDQAYEEVNARPDRAGPPPEAALYSEKYKPDIFRRGRS
;
A
#
# COMPACT_ATOMS: atom_id res chain seq x y z
N MET A 1 -25.40 -15.77 -30.38
CA MET A 1 -25.06 -14.38 -30.01
C MET A 1 -24.77 -14.34 -28.52
N SER A 2 -23.51 -14.54 -28.15
CA SER A 2 -23.09 -14.54 -26.75
C SER A 2 -23.10 -13.10 -26.24
N LYS A 3 -23.84 -12.84 -25.15
CA LYS A 3 -23.94 -11.53 -24.50
C LYS A 3 -22.53 -10.95 -24.29
N ALA A 4 -22.35 -9.68 -24.62
CA ALA A 4 -21.15 -8.92 -24.28
C ALA A 4 -20.87 -9.14 -22.79
N GLY A 5 -19.82 -9.88 -22.47
CA GLY A 5 -19.44 -10.16 -21.09
C GLY A 5 -19.07 -8.85 -20.42
N ASP A 6 -19.76 -8.52 -19.34
CA ASP A 6 -19.57 -7.32 -18.53
C ASP A 6 -18.10 -7.24 -18.08
N THR A 7 -17.30 -6.48 -18.82
CA THR A 7 -15.91 -6.23 -18.48
C THR A 7 -15.88 -5.01 -17.59
N ARG A 8 -15.40 -5.16 -16.36
CA ARG A 8 -15.27 -4.03 -15.43
C ARG A 8 -14.01 -3.26 -15.76
N ARG A 9 -14.14 -1.94 -15.83
CA ARG A 9 -13.02 -1.04 -16.14
C ARG A 9 -12.59 -0.32 -14.88
N LEU A 10 -11.30 -0.41 -14.56
CA LEU A 10 -10.63 0.55 -13.69
C LEU A 10 -10.14 1.70 -14.59
N THR A 11 -10.57 2.92 -14.30
CA THR A 11 -10.11 4.08 -15.05
C THR A 11 -8.81 4.58 -14.44
N VAL A 12 -7.74 4.56 -15.23
CA VAL A 12 -6.40 5.00 -14.78
C VAL A 12 -6.04 6.28 -15.49
N PHE A 13 -5.84 7.35 -14.72
CA PHE A 13 -5.39 8.64 -15.21
C PHE A 13 -3.98 8.91 -14.72
N ILE A 14 -3.04 9.16 -15.64
CA ILE A 14 -1.70 9.62 -15.28
C ILE A 14 -1.57 11.11 -15.60
N ARG A 15 -1.29 11.90 -14.57
CA ARG A 15 -1.05 13.34 -14.68
C ARG A 15 0.45 13.57 -14.81
N VAL A 16 0.89 13.93 -16.02
CA VAL A 16 2.30 14.21 -16.37
C VAL A 16 2.67 15.69 -16.19
N THR A 17 1.74 16.51 -15.68
CA THR A 17 1.90 17.98 -15.66
C THR A 17 2.95 18.50 -14.67
N ARG A 18 3.37 17.69 -13.68
CA ARG A 18 4.42 18.04 -12.71
C ARG A 18 5.18 16.79 -12.25
N MET A 19 6.46 16.93 -11.96
CA MET A 19 7.25 15.93 -11.25
C MET A 19 7.08 16.09 -9.73
N PRO A 20 6.94 14.99 -8.97
CA PRO A 20 6.87 13.60 -9.42
C PRO A 20 5.55 13.31 -10.14
N LEU A 21 5.60 12.41 -11.14
CA LEU A 21 4.42 11.98 -11.89
C LEU A 21 3.37 11.43 -10.94
N ARG A 22 2.09 11.74 -11.22
CA ARG A 22 0.97 11.29 -10.37
C ARG A 22 0.06 10.38 -11.15
N VAL A 23 -0.41 9.32 -10.50
CA VAL A 23 -1.46 8.44 -11.04
C VAL A 23 -2.67 8.46 -10.13
N ASP A 24 -3.83 8.68 -10.73
CA ASP A 24 -5.15 8.57 -10.13
C ASP A 24 -5.80 7.31 -10.70
N ILE A 25 -6.18 6.37 -9.83
CA ILE A 25 -6.91 5.15 -10.20
C ILE A 25 -8.32 5.25 -9.63
N GLU A 26 -9.31 5.27 -10.50
CA GLU A 26 -10.72 5.29 -10.13
C GLU A 26 -11.28 3.87 -10.07
N PHE A 27 -11.87 3.54 -8.93
CA PHE A 27 -12.50 2.25 -8.67
C PHE A 27 -14.02 2.39 -8.77
N PRO A 28 -14.73 1.33 -9.19
CA PRO A 28 -16.18 1.33 -9.25
C PRO A 28 -16.86 1.34 -7.87
N ASP A 29 -16.09 1.12 -6.80
CA ASP A 29 -16.57 0.97 -5.44
C ASP A 29 -15.58 1.60 -4.45
N SER A 30 -16.11 2.36 -3.47
CA SER A 30 -15.28 3.10 -2.51
C SER A 30 -14.61 2.18 -1.50
N ASP A 31 -15.26 1.06 -1.14
CA ASP A 31 -14.68 0.09 -0.21
C ASP A 31 -13.48 -0.59 -0.88
N LEU A 32 -13.59 -0.94 -2.16
CA LEU A 32 -12.48 -1.46 -2.93
C LEU A 32 -11.33 -0.46 -3.05
N ALA A 33 -11.62 0.81 -3.36
CA ALA A 33 -10.62 1.87 -3.38
C ALA A 33 -9.90 1.99 -2.04
N LYS A 34 -10.65 1.93 -0.93
CA LYS A 34 -10.11 1.98 0.43
C LYS A 34 -9.22 0.78 0.74
N CYS A 35 -9.67 -0.44 0.43
CA CYS A 35 -8.89 -1.65 0.68
C CYS A 35 -7.60 -1.65 -0.16
N TYR A 36 -7.68 -1.25 -1.44
CA TYR A 36 -6.49 -1.13 -2.27
C TYR A 36 -5.54 -0.07 -1.73
N ARG A 37 -6.04 1.12 -1.35
CA ARG A 37 -5.23 2.19 -0.75
C ARG A 37 -4.44 1.70 0.47
N GLN A 38 -5.11 0.99 1.39
CA GLN A 38 -4.48 0.40 2.57
C GLN A 38 -3.43 -0.64 2.20
N SER A 39 -3.71 -1.48 1.19
CA SER A 39 -2.79 -2.54 0.76
C SER A 39 -1.44 -2.03 0.21
N ILE A 40 -1.40 -0.78 -0.26
CA ILE A 40 -0.20 -0.18 -0.86
C ILE A 40 0.45 0.90 0.01
N GLU A 41 -0.18 1.32 1.11
CA GLU A 41 0.26 2.47 1.92
C GLU A 41 1.69 2.32 2.48
N GLY A 42 2.13 1.09 2.76
CA GLY A 42 3.50 0.80 3.20
C GLY A 42 4.54 0.69 2.08
N SER A 43 4.12 0.65 0.82
CA SER A 43 5.01 0.41 -0.34
C SER A 43 5.02 1.54 -1.37
N LYS A 44 3.96 2.36 -1.41
CA LYS A 44 3.77 3.43 -2.39
C LYS A 44 3.45 4.73 -1.68
N LYS A 45 3.89 5.85 -2.25
CA LYS A 45 3.56 7.17 -1.74
C LYS A 45 2.13 7.55 -2.14
N VAL A 46 1.18 7.16 -1.30
CA VAL A 46 -0.24 7.49 -1.44
C VAL A 46 -0.46 8.95 -1.07
N LEU A 47 -1.27 9.66 -1.86
CA LEU A 47 -1.71 11.02 -1.58
C LEU A 47 -3.18 11.03 -1.21
N GLN A 48 -3.62 12.13 -0.60
CA GLN A 48 -5.04 12.35 -0.36
C GLN A 48 -5.81 12.38 -1.70
N GLY A 49 -6.84 11.55 -1.76
CA GLY A 49 -7.73 11.38 -2.91
C GLY A 49 -9.18 11.29 -2.46
N GLU A 50 -10.08 11.19 -3.43
CA GLU A 50 -11.51 11.02 -3.18
C GLU A 50 -11.85 9.59 -2.73
N SER A 51 -13.08 9.36 -2.26
CA SER A 51 -13.51 8.07 -1.74
C SER A 51 -13.31 6.91 -2.72
N PHE A 52 -13.53 7.14 -4.02
CA PHE A 52 -13.40 6.15 -5.09
C PHE A 52 -12.05 6.19 -5.81
N THR A 53 -11.18 7.15 -5.48
CA THR A 53 -9.96 7.42 -6.22
C THR A 53 -8.73 7.19 -5.36
N VAL A 54 -7.84 6.31 -5.82
CA VAL A 54 -6.52 6.10 -5.20
C VAL A 54 -5.49 6.89 -5.98
N ARG A 55 -4.95 7.92 -5.32
CA ARG A 55 -3.90 8.78 -5.86
C ARG A 55 -2.56 8.39 -5.28
N MET A 56 -1.54 8.26 -6.13
CA MET A 56 -0.17 7.98 -5.70
C MET A 56 0.86 8.69 -6.59
N GLU A 57 2.05 8.93 -6.04
CA GLU A 57 3.20 9.42 -6.79
C GLU A 57 3.97 8.23 -7.37
N LEU A 58 4.35 8.33 -8.65
CA LEU A 58 5.26 7.39 -9.27
C LEU A 58 6.69 7.69 -8.81
N PRO A 59 7.52 6.66 -8.64
CA PRO A 59 8.91 6.86 -8.26
C PRO A 59 9.68 7.49 -9.41
N SER A 60 10.75 8.22 -9.08
CA SER A 60 11.66 8.83 -10.07
C SER A 60 12.39 7.81 -10.94
N SER A 61 12.35 6.52 -10.58
CA SER A 61 12.88 5.42 -11.37
C SER A 61 12.01 5.09 -12.59
N VAL A 62 10.77 5.61 -12.68
CA VAL A 62 9.95 5.53 -13.90
C VAL A 62 10.53 6.50 -14.93
N VAL A 63 11.04 5.95 -16.03
CA VAL A 63 11.68 6.70 -17.12
C VAL A 63 10.75 6.95 -18.30
N ASP A 64 9.75 6.10 -18.50
CA ASP A 64 8.82 6.21 -19.62
C ASP A 64 7.45 5.57 -19.31
N LEU A 65 6.43 6.02 -20.05
CA LEU A 65 5.04 5.58 -19.95
C LEU A 65 4.47 5.29 -21.34
N GLU A 66 3.96 4.08 -21.54
CA GLU A 66 3.40 3.65 -22.82
C GLU A 66 1.97 3.13 -22.64
N MET A 67 1.04 3.57 -23.50
CA MET A 67 -0.30 2.98 -23.57
C MET A 67 -0.25 1.69 -24.40
N SER A 68 -0.64 0.56 -23.82
CA SER A 68 -0.66 -0.73 -24.50
C SER A 68 -2.08 -1.25 -24.66
N GLN A 69 -2.52 -1.37 -25.90
CA GLN A 69 -3.81 -2.00 -26.22
C GLN A 69 -3.79 -3.51 -25.96
N SER A 70 -2.68 -4.19 -26.26
CA SER A 70 -2.55 -5.64 -26.07
C SER A 70 -2.59 -6.06 -24.60
N LEU A 71 -2.04 -5.23 -23.70
CA LEU A 71 -2.14 -5.43 -22.27
C LEU A 71 -3.37 -4.76 -21.64
N GLY A 72 -4.10 -3.94 -22.41
CA GLY A 72 -5.25 -3.20 -21.94
C GLY A 72 -4.90 -2.27 -20.77
N GLY A 73 -3.81 -1.51 -20.88
CA GLY A 73 -3.26 -0.78 -19.75
C GLY A 73 -2.18 0.22 -20.09
N ILE A 74 -1.58 0.81 -19.05
CA ILE A 74 -0.43 1.71 -19.18
C ILE A 74 0.80 1.00 -18.64
N ILE A 75 1.80 0.80 -19.49
CA ILE A 75 3.12 0.27 -19.13
C ILE A 75 3.95 1.40 -18.52
N MET A 76 4.60 1.09 -17.41
CA MET A 76 5.63 1.88 -16.78
C MET A 76 6.98 1.22 -17.03
N HIS A 77 7.91 2.01 -17.57
CA HIS A 77 9.28 1.58 -17.82
C HIS A 77 10.15 2.09 -16.68
N PHE A 78 10.85 1.18 -16.03
CA PHE A 78 11.76 1.48 -14.94
C PHE A 78 13.20 1.45 -15.41
N ASP A 79 14.04 2.26 -14.78
CA ASP A 79 15.49 2.20 -15.00
C ASP A 79 16.08 0.85 -14.54
N LYS A 80 15.63 0.36 -13.38
CA LYS A 80 16.11 -0.88 -12.75
C LYS A 80 15.02 -1.94 -12.62
N ASP A 81 15.42 -3.20 -12.73
CA ASP A 81 14.52 -4.36 -12.58
C ASP A 81 14.00 -4.50 -11.14
N TYR A 82 14.84 -4.18 -10.16
CA TYR A 82 14.48 -4.18 -8.76
C TYR A 82 13.32 -3.23 -8.46
N ASP A 83 13.37 -2.01 -9.00
CA ASP A 83 12.34 -1.00 -8.80
C ASP A 83 11.01 -1.43 -9.44
N ALA A 84 11.07 -2.03 -10.65
CA ALA A 84 9.89 -2.60 -11.29
C ALA A 84 9.25 -3.70 -10.43
N LYS A 85 10.06 -4.63 -9.88
CA LYS A 85 9.57 -5.70 -8.99
C LYS A 85 8.90 -5.16 -7.74
N MET A 86 9.45 -4.11 -7.13
CA MET A 86 8.88 -3.46 -5.95
C MET A 86 7.55 -2.75 -6.24
N TRP A 87 7.27 -2.44 -7.50
CA TRP A 87 6.04 -1.76 -7.89
C TRP A 87 4.89 -2.70 -8.28
N VAL A 88 5.16 -4.00 -8.36
CA VAL A 88 4.15 -5.06 -8.61
C VAL A 88 3.23 -5.20 -7.41
N ASP A 89 1.93 -5.22 -7.67
CA ASP A 89 0.89 -5.49 -6.66
C ASP A 89 -0.35 -6.13 -7.30
N ASP A 90 -1.50 -6.01 -6.65
CA ASP A 90 -2.74 -6.59 -7.12
C ASP A 90 -3.28 -5.93 -8.40
N VAL A 91 -3.01 -4.64 -8.64
CA VAL A 91 -3.44 -3.83 -9.80
C VAL A 91 -2.30 -3.58 -10.79
N CYS A 92 -1.07 -3.37 -10.31
CA CYS A 92 0.15 -3.25 -11.08
C CYS A 92 0.75 -4.63 -11.36
N ARG A 93 0.74 -5.08 -12.62
CA ARG A 93 1.22 -6.42 -13.00
C ARG A 93 2.54 -6.35 -13.76
N PRO A 94 3.44 -7.35 -13.61
CA PRO A 94 4.66 -7.41 -14.40
C PRO A 94 4.32 -7.69 -15.88
N VAL A 95 5.14 -7.14 -16.78
CA VAL A 95 5.08 -7.49 -18.21
C VAL A 95 5.94 -8.73 -18.45
N ASN A 96 5.33 -9.79 -19.01
CA ASN A 96 6.02 -11.06 -19.23
C ASN A 96 7.26 -10.89 -20.12
N GLY A 97 8.40 -11.42 -19.68
CA GLY A 97 9.67 -11.33 -20.41
C GLY A 97 10.32 -9.94 -20.40
N LYS A 98 9.77 -8.98 -19.65
CA LYS A 98 10.27 -7.60 -19.56
C LYS A 98 10.49 -7.21 -18.10
N PRO A 99 11.66 -7.53 -17.51
CA PRO A 99 11.88 -7.40 -16.06
C PRO A 99 11.90 -5.96 -15.54
N LYS A 100 12.03 -4.97 -16.43
CA LYS A 100 12.00 -3.52 -16.12
C LYS A 100 10.63 -2.89 -16.38
N GLN A 101 9.60 -3.68 -16.65
CA GLN A 101 8.29 -3.19 -17.04
C GLN A 101 7.19 -3.79 -16.16
N VAL A 102 6.32 -2.90 -15.71
CA VAL A 102 5.05 -3.26 -15.07
C VAL A 102 3.96 -2.44 -15.74
N TYR A 103 2.70 -2.85 -15.63
CA TYR A 103 1.60 -2.09 -16.21
C TYR A 103 0.42 -2.00 -15.26
N PHE A 104 -0.30 -0.88 -15.33
CA PHE A 104 -1.61 -0.73 -14.71
C PHE A 104 -2.64 -1.42 -15.59
N LYS A 105 -3.23 -2.49 -15.10
CA LYS A 105 -4.31 -3.19 -15.79
C LYS A 105 -5.61 -2.38 -15.68
N GLN A 106 -6.18 -1.97 -16.81
CA GLN A 106 -7.42 -1.18 -16.84
C GLN A 106 -8.67 -2.04 -17.05
N TYR A 107 -8.56 -3.11 -17.83
CA TYR A 107 -9.71 -3.96 -18.18
C TYR A 107 -9.67 -5.27 -17.39
N TRP A 108 -10.74 -5.56 -16.66
CA TRP A 108 -10.83 -6.72 -15.78
C TRP A 108 -12.04 -7.56 -16.16
N SER A 109 -11.82 -8.86 -16.35
CA SER A 109 -12.95 -9.80 -16.39
C SER A 109 -13.60 -9.90 -15.01
N ASP A 110 -14.87 -10.26 -14.94
CA ASP A 110 -15.58 -10.43 -13.65
C ASP A 110 -14.86 -11.42 -12.72
N ALA A 111 -14.30 -12.50 -13.27
CA ALA A 111 -13.55 -13.48 -12.49
C ALA A 111 -12.26 -12.89 -11.88
N GLU A 112 -11.50 -12.12 -12.68
CA GLU A 112 -10.30 -11.45 -12.19
C GLU A 112 -10.64 -10.35 -11.18
N PHE A 113 -11.73 -9.62 -11.41
CA PHE A 113 -12.18 -8.57 -10.52
C PHE A 113 -12.69 -9.14 -9.18
N ALA A 114 -13.43 -10.25 -9.21
CA ALA A 114 -13.84 -10.97 -8.01
C ALA A 114 -12.62 -11.48 -7.22
N LYS A 115 -11.58 -11.96 -7.93
CA LYS A 115 -10.32 -12.36 -7.31
C LYS A 115 -9.59 -11.17 -6.67
N LEU A 116 -9.50 -10.04 -7.37
CA LEU A 116 -8.92 -8.80 -6.83
C LEU A 116 -9.61 -8.40 -5.53
N ARG A 117 -10.94 -8.35 -5.53
CA ARG A 117 -11.73 -8.01 -4.34
C ARG A 117 -11.45 -8.98 -3.19
N SER A 118 -11.53 -10.29 -3.45
CA SER A 118 -11.25 -11.31 -2.43
C SER A 118 -9.84 -11.18 -1.86
N THR A 119 -8.83 -10.89 -2.68
CA THR A 119 -7.46 -10.68 -2.20
C THR A 119 -7.33 -9.44 -1.33
N LEU A 120 -7.94 -8.32 -1.72
CA LEU A 120 -7.89 -7.09 -0.95
C LEU A 120 -8.66 -7.18 0.37
N ASP A 121 -9.82 -7.84 0.38
CA ASP A 121 -10.57 -8.12 1.61
C ASP A 121 -9.74 -8.97 2.59
N LYS A 122 -9.09 -10.03 2.10
CA LYS A 122 -8.20 -10.86 2.95
C LYS A 122 -7.04 -10.07 3.53
N LYS A 123 -6.40 -9.20 2.74
CA LYS A 123 -5.31 -8.34 3.22
C LYS A 123 -5.78 -7.36 4.29
N ARG A 124 -6.98 -6.80 4.13
CA ARG A 124 -7.61 -5.93 5.14
C ARG A 124 -7.85 -6.71 6.44
N ASP A 125 -8.41 -7.90 6.35
CA ASP A 125 -8.74 -8.71 7.52
C ASP A 125 -7.47 -9.17 8.25
N GLN A 126 -6.42 -9.54 7.52
CA GLN A 126 -5.09 -9.83 8.07
C GLN A 126 -4.49 -8.63 8.80
N ALA A 127 -4.52 -7.43 8.19
CA ALA A 127 -4.04 -6.22 8.84
C ALA A 127 -4.83 -5.90 10.13
N TYR A 128 -6.13 -6.19 10.15
CA TYR A 128 -6.95 -6.05 11.36
C TYR A 128 -6.56 -7.07 12.44
N GLU A 129 -6.30 -8.32 12.08
CA GLU A 129 -5.83 -9.34 13.01
C GLU A 129 -4.45 -9.01 13.58
N GLU A 130 -3.49 -8.55 12.77
CA GLU A 130 -2.15 -8.16 13.24
C GLU A 130 -2.19 -7.00 14.23
N VAL A 131 -3.04 -6.00 14.00
CA VAL A 131 -3.21 -4.86 14.90
C VAL A 131 -3.89 -5.26 16.22
N ASN A 132 -4.81 -6.23 16.17
CA ASN A 132 -5.55 -6.69 17.36
C ASN A 132 -4.94 -7.92 18.03
N ALA A 133 -3.90 -8.53 17.44
CA ALA A 133 -3.10 -9.55 18.07
C ALA A 133 -2.41 -8.91 19.28
N ARG A 134 -2.87 -9.30 20.47
CA ARG A 134 -2.23 -8.91 21.73
C ARG A 134 -0.75 -9.34 21.66
N PRO A 135 0.22 -8.52 22.07
CA PRO A 135 1.57 -9.02 22.32
C PRO A 135 1.46 -10.02 23.47
N ASP A 136 1.51 -11.31 23.14
CA ASP A 136 1.41 -12.37 24.13
C ASP A 136 2.69 -12.35 24.98
N ARG A 137 2.53 -12.01 26.26
CA ARG A 137 3.49 -12.11 27.38
C ARG A 137 4.83 -11.40 27.20
N ALA A 138 4.88 -10.14 27.64
CA ALA A 138 5.96 -9.79 28.56
C ALA A 138 5.80 -10.73 29.77
N GLY A 139 6.76 -11.64 29.98
CA GLY A 139 6.80 -12.46 31.18
C GLY A 139 6.72 -11.59 32.44
N PRO A 140 6.37 -12.16 33.61
CA PRO A 140 6.41 -11.39 34.85
C PRO A 140 7.77 -10.70 35.00
N PRO A 141 7.81 -9.43 35.46
CA PRO A 141 9.06 -8.70 35.58
C PRO A 141 10.06 -9.50 36.44
N PRO A 142 11.36 -9.49 36.11
CA PRO A 142 12.36 -10.17 36.93
C PRO A 142 12.30 -9.62 38.35
N GLU A 143 12.36 -10.54 39.33
CA GLU A 143 12.21 -10.35 40.78
C GLU A 143 13.19 -9.33 41.41
N ALA A 144 14.12 -8.78 40.60
CA ALA A 144 15.12 -7.79 40.99
C ALA A 144 14.58 -6.37 41.28
N ALA A 145 13.29 -6.10 41.05
CA ALA A 145 12.70 -4.79 41.35
C ALA A 145 12.31 -4.59 42.83
N LEU A 146 12.47 -5.59 43.70
CA LEU A 146 12.07 -5.52 45.12
C LEU A 146 13.17 -5.05 46.09
N TYR A 147 14.37 -4.71 45.61
CA TYR A 147 15.47 -4.25 46.47
C TYR A 147 16.07 -2.93 46.00
N SER A 148 15.36 -1.82 46.22
CA SER A 148 16.02 -0.51 46.35
C SER A 148 15.30 0.43 47.31
N GLU A 149 14.85 -0.06 48.46
CA GLU A 149 14.62 0.79 49.65
C GLU A 149 15.88 0.76 50.52
N LYS A 150 16.86 1.61 50.19
CA LYS A 150 17.89 2.13 51.11
C LYS A 150 18.78 3.13 50.38
N TYR A 151 18.25 4.32 50.13
CA TYR A 151 19.09 5.50 50.00
C TYR A 151 18.41 6.66 50.75
N LYS A 152 18.85 6.88 51.99
CA LYS A 152 18.58 8.13 52.72
C LYS A 152 19.78 9.05 52.48
N PRO A 153 19.62 10.18 51.79
CA PRO A 153 20.52 11.30 51.99
C PRO A 153 19.96 12.17 53.12
N ASP A 154 20.57 12.05 54.29
CA ASP A 154 20.69 13.18 55.21
C ASP A 154 21.36 14.33 54.44
N ILE A 155 20.82 15.54 54.61
CA ILE A 155 21.50 16.85 54.64
C ILE A 155 20.42 17.90 54.35
N PHE A 156 20.00 18.65 55.36
CA PHE A 156 20.14 20.12 55.36
C PHE A 156 19.96 20.67 56.78
N ARG A 157 21.11 20.93 57.39
CA ARG A 157 21.29 21.79 58.56
C ARG A 157 21.44 23.22 58.05
N ARG A 158 20.51 24.12 58.39
CA ARG A 158 20.75 25.56 58.61
C ARG A 158 19.52 26.17 59.28
N GLY A 159 19.76 26.88 60.38
CA GLY A 159 18.75 27.36 61.30
C GLY A 159 18.32 28.81 61.09
N ARG A 160 17.73 29.33 62.17
CA ARG A 160 17.20 30.67 62.46
C ARG A 160 15.79 30.95 61.94
N SER A 161 14.86 31.01 62.89
CA SER A 161 14.46 32.28 63.53
C SER A 161 13.93 32.00 64.92
#